data_AF-A0A562TES5-F1
#
_entry.id   AF-A0A562TES5-F1
#
_cell.length_a   1.000
_cell.length_b   1.000
_cell.length_c   1.000
_cell.angle_alpha   90.00
_cell.angle_beta   90.00
_cell.angle_gamma   90.00
#
_symmetry.space_group_name_H-M   'P 1'
#
loop_
_entity.id
_entity.type
_entity.pdbx_description
1 polymer ?
#
loop_
_entity_poly.entity_id
_entity_poly.type
_entity_poly.pdbx_seq_one_letter_code
_entity_poly.pdbx_strand_id
1 'polypeptide(L)'
;MTGIFRFMAPVCLLACFIGCTKDTAVTPVTPETTAPVTDTFPENKVDRAFLLQLVNGLRSRGCNCGDTQMPPVPALSWNGTLEKAGWLHSKDMKEKNYFDHIAPGGTNPGQRLDAAGYRWTTYGENIATGHMDEQAAILGWLSSPKHCMNMMNPDFREVGIGRYDAYWTMVLGSKK
;
A
#
# COMPACT_ATOMS: atom_id res chain seq x y z
N MET A 1 15.92 -74.79 25.11
CA MET A 1 15.84 -73.62 24.21
C MET A 1 15.81 -72.36 25.07
N THR A 2 16.99 -71.79 25.22
CA THR A 2 17.34 -70.56 25.96
C THR A 2 16.92 -69.31 25.20
N GLY A 3 16.50 -68.25 25.90
CA GLY A 3 16.38 -66.93 25.30
C GLY A 3 15.57 -65.92 26.10
N ILE A 4 16.05 -65.54 27.29
CA ILE A 4 15.64 -64.31 27.99
C ILE A 4 16.38 -63.15 27.32
N PHE A 5 15.67 -62.16 26.79
CA PHE A 5 16.25 -60.88 26.37
C PHE A 5 15.65 -59.72 27.16
N ARG A 6 16.55 -58.95 27.77
CA ARG A 6 16.32 -57.78 28.61
C ARG A 6 16.05 -56.52 27.77
N PHE A 7 15.16 -55.69 28.33
CA PHE A 7 15.12 -54.23 28.35
C PHE A 7 15.95 -53.43 27.33
N MET A 8 15.23 -52.58 26.57
CA MET A 8 15.59 -51.17 26.37
C MET A 8 14.35 -50.38 25.96
N ALA A 9 13.95 -49.42 26.79
CA ALA A 9 12.94 -48.41 26.48
C ALA A 9 13.60 -47.26 25.72
N PRO A 10 12.95 -46.67 24.69
CA PRO A 10 13.26 -45.32 24.26
C PRO A 10 12.10 -44.38 24.61
N VAL A 11 12.42 -43.49 25.55
CA VAL A 11 12.11 -42.06 25.58
C VAL A 11 10.89 -41.60 24.77
N CYS A 12 9.85 -41.24 25.53
CA CYS A 12 8.71 -40.46 25.12
C CYS A 12 9.17 -39.08 24.58
N LEU A 13 9.14 -38.90 23.26
CA LEU A 13 9.26 -37.59 22.62
C LEU A 13 7.84 -37.11 22.31
N LEU A 14 7.28 -36.39 23.28
CA LEU A 14 6.02 -35.67 23.17
C LEU A 14 6.22 -34.52 22.16
N ALA A 15 5.91 -34.74 20.89
CA ALA A 15 5.84 -33.68 19.91
C ALA A 15 4.54 -32.89 20.14
N CYS A 16 4.65 -31.79 20.89
CA CYS A 16 3.63 -30.76 20.95
C CYS A 16 3.45 -30.14 19.55
N PHE A 17 2.46 -30.62 18.79
CA PHE A 17 1.95 -29.87 17.65
C PHE A 17 1.13 -28.70 18.19
N ILE A 18 1.82 -27.59 18.44
CA ILE A 18 1.20 -26.29 18.71
C ILE A 18 0.51 -25.89 17.42
N GLY A 19 -0.83 -25.98 17.41
CA GLY A 19 -1.66 -25.51 16.32
C GLY A 19 -1.45 -24.01 16.09
N CYS A 20 -1.45 -23.61 14.81
CA CYS A 20 -1.39 -22.23 14.37
C CYS A 20 -2.45 -21.38 15.08
N THR A 21 -2.01 -20.43 15.90
CA THR A 21 -2.84 -19.32 16.34
C THR A 21 -3.06 -18.38 15.16
N LYS A 22 -4.32 -17.97 14.97
CA LYS A 22 -4.70 -16.91 14.03
C LYS A 22 -4.11 -15.59 14.52
N ASP A 23 -2.86 -15.29 14.17
CA ASP A 23 -2.28 -13.97 14.43
C ASP A 23 -2.62 -13.03 13.28
N THR A 24 -3.72 -12.31 13.45
CA THR A 24 -4.12 -11.14 12.64
C THR A 24 -3.30 -9.89 13.00
N ALA A 25 -2.04 -10.04 13.39
CA ALA A 25 -1.19 -8.94 13.83
C ALA A 25 -0.22 -8.55 12.71
N VAL A 26 -0.45 -7.39 12.10
CA VAL A 26 0.55 -6.72 11.26
C VAL A 26 1.60 -6.12 12.20
N THR A 27 2.76 -6.77 12.32
CA THR A 27 3.89 -6.17 13.03
C THR A 27 4.46 -5.02 12.22
N PRO A 28 4.66 -3.82 12.81
CA PRO A 28 5.35 -2.72 12.17
C PRO A 28 6.80 -3.12 11.86
N VAL A 29 7.19 -3.07 10.59
CA VAL A 29 8.61 -3.12 10.20
C VAL A 29 9.07 -1.68 10.02
N THR A 30 10.12 -1.29 10.74
CA THR A 30 10.72 0.06 10.67
C THR A 30 11.29 0.32 9.28
N PRO A 31 10.84 1.36 8.53
CA PRO A 31 11.47 1.73 7.27
C PRO A 31 12.79 2.46 7.51
N GLU A 32 13.83 2.08 6.78
CA GLU A 32 15.05 2.89 6.65
C GLU A 32 14.70 4.24 6.00
N THR A 33 15.11 5.30 6.70
CA THR A 33 14.77 6.70 6.40
C THR A 33 15.67 7.23 5.28
N THR A 34 15.08 7.55 4.12
CA THR A 34 15.65 8.51 3.16
C THR A 34 15.12 9.92 3.47
N ALA A 35 15.99 10.92 3.32
CA ALA A 35 15.89 12.29 3.85
C ALA A 35 14.55 13.04 3.65
N PRO A 36 14.20 13.99 4.54
CA PRO A 36 12.94 14.74 4.45
C PRO A 36 13.05 15.86 3.41
N VAL A 37 12.28 15.76 2.34
CA VAL A 37 11.91 16.94 1.54
C VAL A 37 10.77 17.63 2.27
N THR A 38 11.06 18.76 2.91
CA THR A 38 10.10 19.63 3.59
C THR A 38 9.28 20.43 2.58
N ASP A 39 8.48 19.75 1.77
CA ASP A 39 7.28 20.35 1.19
C ASP A 39 6.11 19.97 2.12
N THR A 40 5.85 20.83 3.10
CA THR A 40 4.64 20.71 3.92
C THR A 40 3.47 21.24 3.10
N PHE A 41 2.60 20.35 2.61
CA PHE A 41 1.29 20.71 2.03
C PHE A 41 0.32 20.93 3.19
N PRO A 42 0.04 22.17 3.63
CA PRO A 42 -0.64 22.41 4.91
C PRO A 42 -2.05 21.82 4.95
N GLU A 43 -2.66 21.63 3.77
CA GLU A 43 -4.00 21.10 3.61
C GLU A 43 -4.02 19.57 3.39
N ASN A 44 -2.86 18.93 3.13
CA ASN A 44 -2.77 17.47 3.05
C ASN A 44 -2.68 16.85 4.45
N LYS A 45 -3.83 16.68 5.10
CA LYS A 45 -3.93 16.13 6.46
C LYS A 45 -3.97 14.60 6.42
N VAL A 46 -2.82 13.99 6.15
CA VAL A 46 -2.65 12.53 6.15
C VAL A 46 -1.48 12.10 7.03
N ASP A 47 -1.62 10.97 7.72
CA ASP A 47 -0.48 10.30 8.37
C ASP A 47 0.29 9.44 7.34
N ARG A 48 1.41 9.98 6.85
CA ARG A 48 2.28 9.34 5.85
C ARG A 48 2.83 8.00 6.34
N ALA A 49 3.25 7.93 7.60
CA ALA A 49 3.88 6.74 8.16
C ALA A 49 2.85 5.62 8.31
N PHE A 50 1.66 5.97 8.80
CA PHE A 50 0.56 5.02 8.95
C PHE A 50 0.06 4.49 7.60
N LEU A 51 -0.14 5.37 6.61
CA LEU A 51 -0.54 4.96 5.26
C LEU A 51 0.50 4.03 4.61
N LEU A 52 1.78 4.38 4.73
CA LEU A 52 2.86 3.55 4.20
C LEU A 52 2.90 2.17 4.88
N GLN A 53 2.68 2.13 6.20
CA GLN A 53 2.58 0.89 6.97
C GLN A 53 1.41 0.02 6.49
N LEU A 54 0.24 0.60 6.26
CA LEU A 54 -0.93 -0.13 5.77
C LEU A 54 -0.66 -0.75 4.38
N VAL A 55 -0.16 0.04 3.44
CA VAL A 55 0.12 -0.42 2.07
C VAL A 55 1.23 -1.47 2.05
N ASN A 56 2.33 -1.24 2.76
CA ASN A 56 3.44 -2.21 2.81
C ASN A 56 3.10 -3.47 3.61
N GLY A 57 2.20 -3.37 4.59
CA GLY A 57 1.64 -4.54 5.26
C GLY A 57 0.86 -5.44 4.29
N LEU A 58 0.08 -4.88 3.37
CA LEU A 58 -0.58 -5.63 2.31
C LEU A 58 0.44 -6.24 1.34
N ARG A 59 1.37 -5.41 0.85
CA ARG A 59 2.39 -5.83 -0.13
C ARG A 59 3.29 -6.95 0.38
N SER A 60 3.71 -6.92 1.64
CA SER A 60 4.57 -7.96 2.22
C SER A 60 3.89 -9.31 2.43
N ARG A 61 2.57 -9.34 2.61
CA ARG A 61 1.81 -10.59 2.80
C ARG A 61 1.23 -11.16 1.51
N GLY A 62 1.04 -10.32 0.49
CA GLY A 62 0.16 -10.67 -0.63
C GLY A 62 -1.31 -10.51 -0.22
N CYS A 63 -2.21 -10.55 -1.21
CA CYS A 63 -3.66 -10.51 -0.97
C CYS A 63 -4.44 -11.02 -2.18
N ASN A 64 -5.71 -11.34 -1.98
CA ASN A 64 -6.64 -11.59 -3.07
C ASN A 64 -7.25 -10.26 -3.52
N CYS A 65 -7.05 -9.90 -4.79
CA CYS A 65 -7.69 -8.77 -5.44
C CYS A 65 -8.88 -9.26 -6.27
N GLY A 66 -10.03 -9.44 -5.62
CA GLY A 66 -11.13 -10.21 -6.19
C GLY A 66 -10.73 -11.68 -6.31
N ASP A 67 -10.89 -12.26 -7.50
CA ASP A 67 -10.50 -13.66 -7.78
C ASP A 67 -9.01 -13.83 -8.10
N THR A 68 -8.25 -12.74 -8.20
CA THR A 68 -6.82 -12.77 -8.52
C THR A 68 -5.99 -12.81 -7.25
N GLN A 69 -5.24 -13.88 -7.03
CA GLN A 69 -4.26 -13.95 -5.95
C GLN A 69 -2.99 -13.18 -6.33
N MET A 70 -2.67 -12.13 -5.58
CA MET A 70 -1.44 -11.36 -5.73
C MET A 70 -0.38 -11.87 -4.73
N PRO A 71 0.82 -12.24 -5.18
CA PRO A 71 1.89 -12.67 -4.28
C PRO A 71 2.43 -11.49 -3.45
N PRO A 72 3.24 -11.75 -2.42
CA PRO A 72 4.07 -10.73 -1.81
C PRO A 72 4.92 -9.96 -2.84
N VAL A 73 4.98 -8.65 -2.70
CA VAL A 73 5.76 -7.75 -3.57
C VAL A 73 6.60 -6.78 -2.74
N PRO A 74 7.71 -6.22 -3.28
CA PRO A 74 8.59 -5.34 -2.53
C PRO A 74 7.87 -4.14 -1.91
N ALA A 75 8.34 -3.70 -0.75
CA ALA A 75 7.82 -2.50 -0.09
C ALA A 75 8.03 -1.24 -0.94
N LEU A 76 7.14 -0.27 -0.77
CA LEU A 76 7.22 1.06 -1.36
C LEU A 76 7.89 2.02 -0.38
N SER A 77 8.57 3.04 -0.90
CA SER A 77 8.99 4.22 -0.14
C SER A 77 8.04 5.41 -0.39
N TRP A 78 7.87 6.28 0.61
CA TRP A 78 7.09 7.50 0.41
C TRP A 78 7.84 8.50 -0.47
N ASN A 79 7.13 9.17 -1.38
CA ASN A 79 7.68 10.20 -2.25
C ASN A 79 6.81 11.46 -2.21
N GLY A 80 7.40 12.58 -1.78
CA GLY A 80 6.71 13.87 -1.64
C GLY A 80 6.23 14.48 -2.96
N THR A 81 6.87 14.16 -4.09
CA THR A 81 6.42 14.62 -5.42
C THR A 81 5.16 13.89 -5.86
N LEU A 82 5.07 12.57 -5.61
CA LEU A 82 3.85 11.79 -5.85
C LEU A 82 2.70 12.26 -4.94
N GLU A 83 3.01 12.55 -3.68
CA GLU A 83 2.06 13.12 -2.72
C GLU A 83 1.51 14.47 -3.21
N LYS A 84 2.40 15.36 -3.67
CA LYS A 84 2.03 16.65 -4.26
C LYS A 84 1.05 16.48 -5.42
N ALA A 85 1.36 15.57 -6.34
CA ALA A 85 0.51 15.31 -7.51
C ALA A 85 -0.87 14.77 -7.09
N GLY A 86 -0.92 13.82 -6.15
CA GLY A 86 -2.18 13.30 -5.62
C GLY A 86 -3.00 14.34 -4.86
N TRP A 87 -2.35 15.21 -4.09
CA TRP A 87 -3.02 16.27 -3.35
C TRP A 87 -3.61 17.32 -4.30
N LEU A 88 -2.85 17.76 -5.31
CA LEU A 88 -3.32 18.68 -6.35
C LEU A 88 -4.52 18.09 -7.12
N HIS A 89 -4.50 16.80 -7.44
CA HIS A 89 -5.63 16.16 -8.12
C HIS A 89 -6.88 16.08 -7.23
N SER A 90 -6.69 15.74 -5.95
CA SER A 90 -7.79 15.72 -4.98
C SER A 90 -8.43 17.10 -4.81
N LYS A 91 -7.60 18.15 -4.76
CA LYS A 91 -8.06 19.54 -4.73
C LYS A 91 -8.79 19.93 -6.01
N ASP A 92 -8.26 19.56 -7.17
CA ASP A 92 -8.88 19.83 -8.47
C ASP A 92 -10.27 19.17 -8.60
N MET A 93 -10.38 17.89 -8.24
CA MET A 93 -11.64 17.15 -8.18
C MET A 93 -12.68 17.85 -7.30
N LYS A 94 -12.26 18.32 -6.12
CA LYS A 94 -13.14 19.05 -5.20
C LYS A 94 -13.57 20.40 -5.77
N GLU A 95 -12.63 21.22 -6.23
CA GLU A 95 -12.90 22.60 -6.67
C GLU A 95 -13.73 22.66 -7.94
N LYS A 96 -13.59 21.66 -8.82
CA LYS A 96 -14.30 21.58 -10.10
C LYS A 96 -15.47 20.60 -10.09
N ASN A 97 -15.81 20.02 -8.94
CA ASN A 97 -16.93 19.11 -8.73
C ASN A 97 -16.96 17.91 -9.71
N TYR A 98 -15.84 17.20 -9.83
CA TYR A 98 -15.77 15.96 -10.62
C TYR A 98 -15.07 14.84 -9.84
N PHE A 99 -15.19 13.61 -10.34
CA PHE A 99 -14.52 12.45 -9.78
C PHE A 99 -14.06 11.52 -10.91
N ASP A 100 -12.86 11.78 -11.41
CA ASP A 100 -12.27 11.06 -12.55
C ASP A 100 -10.73 11.13 -12.47
N HIS A 101 -10.06 10.17 -13.10
CA HIS A 101 -8.62 10.18 -13.31
C HIS A 101 -8.20 11.28 -14.29
N ILE A 102 -9.05 11.59 -15.27
CA ILE A 102 -8.81 12.63 -16.28
C ILE A 102 -9.55 13.90 -15.87
N ALA A 103 -8.82 15.00 -15.71
CA ALA A 103 -9.43 16.28 -15.40
C ALA A 103 -10.34 16.75 -16.57
N PRO A 104 -11.37 17.58 -16.33
CA PRO A 104 -12.24 18.10 -17.39
C PRO A 104 -11.50 18.83 -18.54
N GLY A 105 -10.29 19.35 -18.28
CA GLY A 105 -9.40 19.94 -19.30
C GLY A 105 -8.54 18.93 -20.07
N GLY A 106 -8.74 17.63 -19.87
CA GLY A 106 -8.01 16.54 -20.52
C GLY A 106 -6.70 16.12 -19.86
N THR A 107 -6.29 16.78 -18.76
CA THR A 107 -5.03 16.45 -18.08
C THR A 107 -5.11 15.07 -17.41
N ASN A 108 -4.24 14.16 -17.82
CA ASN A 108 -4.15 12.79 -17.29
C ASN A 108 -3.13 12.67 -16.13
N PRO A 109 -3.08 11.54 -15.39
CA PRO A 109 -2.18 11.39 -14.25
C PRO A 109 -0.69 11.50 -14.62
N GLY A 110 -0.27 10.96 -15.77
CA GLY A 110 1.12 11.09 -16.24
C GLY A 110 1.53 12.53 -16.48
N GLN A 111 0.66 13.34 -17.09
CA GLN A 111 0.89 14.78 -17.27
C GLN A 111 0.95 15.53 -15.94
N ARG A 112 0.14 15.13 -14.94
CA ARG A 112 0.23 15.69 -13.57
C ARG A 112 1.57 15.32 -12.91
N LEU A 113 2.09 14.12 -13.13
CA LEU A 113 3.40 13.70 -12.64
C LEU A 113 4.54 14.48 -13.30
N ASP A 114 4.48 14.67 -14.62
CA ASP A 114 5.45 15.48 -15.37
C ASP A 114 5.45 16.92 -14.86
N ALA A 115 4.27 17.51 -14.67
CA ALA A 115 4.12 18.87 -14.13
C ALA A 115 4.60 19.01 -12.67
N ALA A 116 4.46 17.95 -11.87
CA ALA A 116 4.99 17.90 -10.50
C ALA A 116 6.52 17.70 -10.47
N GLY A 117 7.15 17.36 -11.60
CA GLY A 117 8.59 17.11 -11.70
C GLY A 117 9.00 15.67 -11.39
N TYR A 118 8.07 14.73 -11.33
CA TYR A 118 8.37 13.32 -11.15
C TYR A 118 8.72 12.69 -12.50
N ARG A 119 9.98 12.29 -12.69
CA ARG A 119 10.41 11.59 -13.93
C ARG A 119 10.20 10.10 -13.77
N TRP A 120 9.35 9.49 -14.59
CA TRP A 120 8.87 8.13 -14.38
C TRP A 120 9.13 7.19 -15.54
N THR A 121 9.19 5.90 -15.24
CA THR A 121 9.16 4.78 -16.19
C THR A 121 7.79 4.09 -16.20
N THR A 122 7.16 4.01 -15.03
CA THR A 122 5.78 3.56 -14.88
C THR A 122 5.09 4.33 -13.76
N TYR A 123 3.76 4.43 -13.84
CA TYR A 123 2.92 5.03 -12.81
C TYR A 123 1.56 4.35 -12.72
N GLY A 124 0.88 4.56 -11.60
CA GLY A 124 -0.50 4.15 -11.38
C GLY A 124 -1.22 5.15 -10.47
N GLU A 125 -2.55 5.15 -10.53
CA GLU A 125 -3.37 6.03 -9.71
C GLU A 125 -4.60 5.28 -9.18
N ASN A 126 -4.89 5.46 -7.90
CA ASN A 126 -6.17 5.10 -7.31
C ASN A 126 -6.83 6.38 -6.75
N ILE A 127 -8.11 6.58 -7.02
CA ILE A 127 -8.90 7.69 -6.46
C ILE A 127 -10.02 7.16 -5.58
N ALA A 128 -10.39 7.93 -4.56
CA ALA A 128 -11.55 7.64 -3.72
C ALA A 128 -12.18 8.94 -3.23
N THR A 129 -13.45 8.87 -2.83
CA THR A 129 -14.18 10.00 -2.25
C THR A 129 -14.99 9.56 -1.04
N GLY A 130 -15.11 10.44 -0.04
CA GLY A 130 -15.82 10.22 1.21
C GLY A 130 -15.09 10.82 2.42
N HIS A 131 -15.86 11.15 3.47
CA HIS A 131 -15.29 11.55 4.76
C HIS A 131 -14.84 10.32 5.52
N MET A 132 -13.60 9.90 5.26
CA MET A 132 -12.99 8.71 5.83
C MET A 132 -11.66 9.03 6.50
N ASP A 133 -11.18 8.10 7.29
CA ASP A 133 -9.79 8.07 7.79
C ASP A 133 -8.88 7.29 6.82
N GLU A 134 -7.58 7.30 7.12
CA GLU A 134 -6.54 6.63 6.35
C GLU A 134 -6.80 5.13 6.16
N GLN A 135 -7.26 4.45 7.21
CA GLN A 135 -7.49 3.01 7.17
C GLN A 135 -8.67 2.68 6.25
N ALA A 136 -9.77 3.42 6.36
CA ALA A 136 -10.93 3.26 5.52
C ALA A 136 -10.62 3.57 4.04
N ALA A 137 -9.77 4.55 3.74
CA ALA A 137 -9.31 4.82 2.38
C ALA A 137 -8.56 3.62 1.77
N ILE A 138 -7.59 3.04 2.50
CA ILE A 138 -6.85 1.87 2.05
C ILE A 138 -7.76 0.65 1.88
N LEU A 139 -8.69 0.40 2.81
CA LEU A 139 -9.65 -0.70 2.70
C LEU A 139 -10.62 -0.51 1.53
N GLY A 140 -11.02 0.73 1.25
CA GLY A 140 -11.83 1.08 0.08
C GLY A 140 -11.11 0.70 -1.22
N TRP A 141 -9.84 1.04 -1.37
CA TRP A 141 -9.03 0.61 -2.51
C TRP A 141 -8.80 -0.91 -2.53
N LEU A 142 -8.58 -1.54 -1.37
CA LEU A 142 -8.38 -2.99 -1.28
C LEU A 142 -9.62 -3.77 -1.74
N SER A 143 -10.82 -3.28 -1.44
CA SER A 143 -12.08 -3.97 -1.82
C SER A 143 -12.41 -3.88 -3.32
N SER A 144 -11.77 -2.97 -4.06
CA SER A 144 -11.87 -2.91 -5.52
C SER A 144 -10.77 -3.76 -6.16
N PRO A 145 -11.10 -4.81 -6.95
CA PRO A 145 -10.08 -5.65 -7.59
C PRO A 145 -9.06 -4.85 -8.41
N LYS A 146 -9.51 -3.82 -9.14
CA LYS A 146 -8.62 -2.96 -9.95
C LYS A 146 -7.67 -2.13 -9.09
N HIS A 147 -8.18 -1.48 -8.05
CA HIS A 147 -7.35 -0.66 -7.16
C HIS A 147 -6.39 -1.51 -6.32
N CYS A 148 -6.85 -2.69 -5.88
CA CYS A 148 -6.03 -3.68 -5.19
C CYS A 148 -4.87 -4.16 -6.08
N MET A 149 -5.14 -4.55 -7.33
CA MET A 149 -4.09 -4.96 -8.27
C MET A 149 -3.07 -3.83 -8.54
N ASN A 150 -3.52 -2.57 -8.59
CA ASN A 150 -2.64 -1.42 -8.72
C ASN A 150 -1.71 -1.27 -7.50
N MET A 151 -2.23 -1.36 -6.27
CA MET A 151 -1.42 -1.34 -5.04
C MET A 151 -0.43 -2.51 -4.93
N MET A 152 -0.76 -3.66 -5.55
CA MET A 152 0.04 -4.87 -5.54
C MET A 152 0.95 -5.03 -6.76
N ASN A 153 1.01 -4.04 -7.65
CA ASN A 153 1.87 -4.12 -8.82
C ASN A 153 3.36 -4.13 -8.40
N PRO A 154 4.14 -5.16 -8.77
CA PRO A 154 5.56 -5.27 -8.42
C PRO A 154 6.46 -4.30 -9.17
N ASP A 155 5.97 -3.53 -10.14
CA ASP A 155 6.78 -2.57 -10.90
C ASP A 155 6.92 -1.22 -10.21
N PHE A 156 6.12 -0.94 -9.18
CA PHE A 156 6.20 0.30 -8.39
C PHE A 156 7.22 0.22 -7.26
N ARG A 157 7.88 1.35 -6.98
CA ARG A 157 8.87 1.51 -5.90
C ARG A 157 8.50 2.63 -4.94
N GLU A 158 7.73 3.60 -5.40
CA GLU A 158 7.38 4.80 -4.65
C GLU A 158 5.85 4.99 -4.60
N VAL A 159 5.37 5.60 -3.52
CA VAL A 159 3.98 6.00 -3.34
C VAL A 159 3.88 7.39 -2.74
N GLY A 160 2.85 8.13 -3.11
CA GLY A 160 2.41 9.32 -2.38
C GLY A 160 0.89 9.38 -2.40
N ILE A 161 0.30 9.78 -1.27
CA ILE A 161 -1.15 9.88 -1.13
C ILE A 161 -1.49 11.29 -0.70
N GLY A 162 -2.34 11.94 -1.48
CA GLY A 162 -2.87 13.26 -1.18
C GLY A 162 -4.36 13.20 -0.89
N ARG A 163 -4.79 14.00 0.08
CA ARG A 163 -6.18 14.21 0.46
C ARG A 163 -6.53 15.69 0.43
N TYR A 164 -7.70 16.01 -0.11
CA TYR A 164 -8.32 17.33 0.04
C TYR A 164 -9.81 17.16 0.33
N ASP A 165 -10.25 17.58 1.51
CA ASP A 165 -11.62 17.37 2.00
C ASP A 165 -12.01 15.88 1.99
N ALA A 166 -13.02 15.50 1.19
CA ALA A 166 -13.49 14.14 1.01
C ALA A 166 -12.73 13.39 -0.11
N TYR A 167 -11.86 14.05 -0.87
CA TYR A 167 -11.21 13.45 -2.05
C TYR A 167 -9.82 12.93 -1.70
N TRP A 168 -9.51 11.74 -2.21
CA TRP A 168 -8.25 11.04 -1.98
C TRP A 168 -7.68 10.56 -3.31
N THR A 169 -6.37 10.74 -3.47
CA THR A 169 -5.63 10.25 -4.63
C THR A 169 -4.33 9.61 -4.15
N MET A 170 -4.18 8.31 -4.37
CA MET A 170 -2.92 7.58 -4.25
C MET A 170 -2.26 7.54 -5.62
N VAL A 171 -1.00 7.96 -5.68
CA VAL A 171 -0.16 7.87 -6.87
C VAL A 171 1.01 6.94 -6.58
N LEU A 172 1.22 5.98 -7.47
CA LEU A 172 2.27 4.97 -7.42
C LEU A 172 3.21 5.20 -8.59
N GLY A 173 4.49 4.93 -8.42
CA GLY A 173 5.42 5.06 -9.53
C GLY A 173 6.78 4.44 -9.30
N SER A 174 7.55 4.44 -10.39
CA SER A 174 8.99 4.16 -10.39
C SER A 174 9.69 5.18 -11.27
N LYS A 175 10.83 5.68 -10.80
CA LYS A 175 11.60 6.69 -11.52
C LYS A 175 12.26 6.13 -12.79
N LYS A 176 12.61 7.04 -13.69
CA LYS A 176 13.50 6.80 -14.83
C LYS A 176 14.96 6.87 -14.42
#